data_AF-A0A329ZLC9-F1
#
_entry.id   AF-A0A329ZLC9-F1
#
_cell.length_a   1.000
_cell.length_b   1.000
_cell.length_c   1.000
_cell.angle_alpha   90.00
_cell.angle_beta   90.00
_cell.angle_gamma   90.00
#
_symmetry.space_group_name_H-M   'P 1'
#
loop_
_entity.id
_entity.type
_entity.pdbx_description
1 polymer ?
#
loop_
_entity_poly.entity_id
_entity_poly.type
_entity_poly.pdbx_seq_one_letter_code
_entity_poly.pdbx_strand_id
1 'polypeptide(L)'
;MANHHSSSLAFKITANTYLKNTRILDFKKGEDLNKLVTTLKNQSIILDKFYLYCVVVCTAGFALHLGIMGNSSLLKFGAKMALTLGLNMAIFFIIFYGIFKIPPRFSKFKNLCKYALAGLSAMILIIELFLIFSFSSLIRQDFIEVALQTNMAESSEFLGFYMTKNLALIYGIFILLSAIYFKAFNFRLKIDRNFGVIATLVLCFGYFLASMGYSIKRDEVCFALNTTSFGRLSCATTLALKDTKAYLEQYAKLNNELDSFIKEQLANRGGAAVYS
;
A
#
# COMPACT_ATOMS: atom_id res chain seq x y z
N MET A 1 -22.84 17.79 33.50
CA MET A 1 -21.93 16.66 33.78
C MET A 1 -22.66 15.31 33.60
N ALA A 2 -23.13 14.95 32.40
CA ALA A 2 -23.94 13.73 32.19
C ALA A 2 -23.61 12.90 30.94
N ASN A 3 -22.46 13.13 30.27
CA ASN A 3 -22.14 12.46 28.99
C ASN A 3 -21.02 11.40 29.03
N HIS A 4 -20.41 11.12 30.19
CA HIS A 4 -19.38 10.06 30.31
C HIS A 4 -19.91 8.69 30.77
N HIS A 5 -21.14 8.63 31.27
CA HIS A 5 -21.72 7.38 31.78
C HIS A 5 -22.37 6.51 30.70
N SER A 6 -22.91 7.10 29.62
CA SER A 6 -23.64 6.36 28.58
C SER A 6 -22.70 5.59 27.63
N SER A 7 -21.51 6.12 27.33
CA SER A 7 -20.51 5.45 26.47
C SER A 7 -19.83 4.27 27.16
N SER A 8 -19.65 4.34 28.49
CA SER A 8 -19.18 3.23 29.33
C SER A 8 -20.20 2.09 29.39
N LEU A 9 -21.50 2.42 29.46
CA LEU A 9 -22.57 1.44 29.49
C LEU A 9 -22.74 0.76 28.12
N ALA A 10 -22.72 1.55 27.03
CA ALA A 10 -22.80 1.02 25.66
C ALA A 10 -21.64 0.06 25.36
N PHE A 11 -20.41 0.41 25.74
CA PHE A 11 -19.25 -0.48 25.56
C PHE A 11 -19.33 -1.75 26.42
N LYS A 12 -19.84 -1.66 27.66
CA LYS A 12 -20.08 -2.82 28.51
C LYS A 12 -21.16 -3.75 27.96
N ILE A 13 -22.22 -3.19 27.38
CA ILE A 13 -23.31 -3.96 26.77
C ILE A 13 -22.80 -4.64 25.50
N THR A 14 -22.11 -3.93 24.60
CA THR A 14 -21.55 -4.53 23.37
C THR A 14 -20.51 -5.62 23.67
N ALA A 15 -19.65 -5.42 24.69
CA ALA A 15 -18.67 -6.43 25.11
C ALA A 15 -19.34 -7.66 25.74
N ASN A 16 -20.40 -7.48 26.55
CA ASN A 16 -21.15 -8.60 27.11
C ASN A 16 -21.92 -9.38 26.03
N THR A 17 -22.49 -8.71 25.03
CA THR A 17 -23.19 -9.38 23.92
C THR A 17 -22.22 -10.17 23.03
N TYR A 18 -21.00 -9.65 22.80
CA TYR A 18 -19.95 -10.37 22.08
C TYR A 18 -19.44 -11.60 22.85
N LEU A 19 -19.24 -11.47 24.16
CA LEU A 19 -18.77 -12.56 25.03
C LEU A 19 -19.83 -13.64 25.27
N LYS A 20 -21.13 -13.31 25.20
CA LYS A 20 -22.23 -14.26 25.40
C LYS A 20 -22.49 -15.13 24.16
N ASN A 21 -22.13 -14.64 22.96
CA ASN A 21 -22.31 -15.36 21.69
C ASN A 21 -21.15 -16.28 21.31
N THR A 22 -19.97 -16.09 21.88
CA THR A 22 -18.86 -17.04 21.74
C THR A 22 -18.81 -17.95 22.96
N ARG A 23 -19.24 -19.21 22.84
CA ARG A 23 -19.08 -20.28 23.85
C ARG A 23 -17.60 -20.67 24.03
N ILE A 24 -16.73 -19.72 24.35
CA ILE A 24 -15.31 -19.95 24.52
C ILE A 24 -14.87 -19.32 25.84
N LEU A 25 -14.70 -20.22 26.81
CA LEU A 25 -13.92 -20.11 28.06
C LEU A 25 -14.64 -19.52 29.28
N ASP A 26 -14.80 -20.38 30.28
CA ASP A 26 -14.96 -20.07 31.71
C ASP A 26 -13.77 -19.25 32.23
N PHE A 27 -13.71 -17.97 31.87
CA PHE A 27 -12.88 -17.01 32.59
C PHE A 27 -13.58 -16.65 33.90
N LYS A 28 -12.86 -16.73 35.04
CA LYS A 28 -13.29 -16.15 36.32
C LYS A 28 -13.63 -14.67 36.09
N LYS A 29 -14.94 -14.41 35.95
CA LYS A 29 -15.53 -13.19 35.40
C LYS A 29 -15.26 -11.99 36.30
N GLY A 30 -14.35 -11.12 35.87
CA GLY A 30 -14.28 -9.73 36.35
C GLY A 30 -12.86 -9.18 36.48
N GLU A 31 -11.99 -9.92 37.16
CA GLU A 31 -10.62 -9.45 37.46
C GLU A 31 -9.69 -9.54 36.25
N ASP A 32 -9.73 -10.66 35.51
CA ASP A 32 -8.86 -10.88 34.34
C ASP A 32 -9.25 -10.01 33.14
N LEU A 33 -10.54 -9.69 32.98
CA LEU A 33 -10.99 -8.80 31.90
C LEU A 33 -10.56 -7.36 32.19
N ASN A 34 -10.64 -6.90 33.44
CA ASN A 34 -10.17 -5.57 33.82
C ASN A 34 -8.64 -5.46 33.73
N LYS A 35 -7.90 -6.53 34.08
CA LYS A 35 -6.44 -6.60 33.88
C LYS A 35 -6.07 -6.60 32.41
N LEU A 36 -6.76 -7.37 31.56
CA LEU A 36 -6.53 -7.39 30.12
C LEU A 36 -6.87 -6.03 29.50
N VAL A 37 -8.00 -5.43 29.88
CA VAL A 37 -8.41 -4.11 29.41
C VAL A 37 -7.42 -3.05 29.88
N THR A 38 -6.98 -3.03 31.13
CA THR A 38 -5.96 -2.07 31.60
C THR A 38 -4.60 -2.29 30.96
N THR A 39 -4.20 -3.54 30.71
CA THR A 39 -2.96 -3.87 29.99
C THR A 39 -3.01 -3.40 28.53
N LEU A 40 -4.13 -3.64 27.83
CA LEU A 40 -4.35 -3.11 26.48
C LEU A 40 -4.50 -1.58 26.45
N LYS A 41 -5.06 -1.00 27.52
CA LYS A 41 -5.25 0.45 27.70
C LYS A 41 -3.91 1.16 27.98
N ASN A 42 -2.90 0.47 28.51
CA ASN A 42 -1.60 1.05 28.88
C ASN A 42 -0.43 0.65 27.96
N GLN A 43 -0.69 -0.02 26.83
CA GLN A 43 0.38 -0.34 25.88
C GLN A 43 0.79 0.89 25.08
N SER A 44 1.98 1.43 25.39
CA SER A 44 2.69 2.38 24.53
C SER A 44 3.00 1.72 23.19
N ILE A 45 2.79 2.45 22.09
CA ILE A 45 3.17 1.97 20.76
C ILE A 45 4.68 2.13 20.64
N ILE A 46 5.39 1.11 20.17
CA ILE A 46 6.83 1.20 19.91
C ILE A 46 7.00 1.20 18.40
N LEU A 47 7.22 2.36 17.78
CA LEU A 47 7.64 2.39 16.39
C LEU A 47 9.08 1.88 16.32
N ASP A 48 9.28 0.81 15.57
CA ASP A 48 10.59 0.18 15.43
C ASP A 48 11.21 0.51 14.07
N LYS A 49 12.40 -0.06 13.84
CA LYS A 49 13.12 0.10 12.58
C LYS A 49 12.33 -0.30 11.33
N PHE A 50 11.33 -1.19 11.43
CA PHE A 50 10.52 -1.57 10.26
C PHE A 50 9.62 -0.41 9.81
N TYR A 51 9.02 0.30 10.76
CA TYR A 51 8.22 1.49 10.44
C TYR A 51 9.06 2.54 9.71
N LEU A 52 10.23 2.87 10.27
CA LEU A 52 11.10 3.88 9.69
C LEU A 52 11.63 3.44 8.31
N TYR A 53 11.98 2.17 8.15
CA TYR A 53 12.39 1.59 6.87
C TYR A 53 11.30 1.77 5.80
N CYS A 54 10.05 1.37 6.09
CA CYS A 54 8.93 1.53 5.16
C CYS A 54 8.73 2.98 4.74
N VAL A 55 8.76 3.92 5.70
CA VAL A 55 8.60 5.36 5.42
C VAL A 55 9.72 5.87 4.51
N VAL A 56 10.98 5.57 4.83
CA VAL A 56 12.13 6.04 4.06
C VAL A 56 12.13 5.46 2.64
N VAL A 57 11.96 4.14 2.53
CA VAL A 57 11.98 3.43 1.24
C VAL A 57 10.85 3.91 0.32
N CYS A 58 9.63 4.09 0.84
CA CYS A 58 8.51 4.59 0.03
C CYS A 58 8.56 6.11 -0.23
N THR A 59 9.48 6.84 0.40
CA THR A 59 9.72 8.25 0.08
C THR A 59 10.87 8.41 -0.92
N ALA A 60 11.84 7.50 -0.89
CA ALA A 60 13.05 7.55 -1.72
C ALA A 60 12.75 7.53 -3.23
N GLY A 61 11.82 6.68 -3.69
CA GLY A 61 11.47 6.58 -5.11
C GLY A 61 10.92 7.89 -5.67
N PHE A 62 9.99 8.52 -4.93
CA PHE A 62 9.44 9.82 -5.31
C PHE A 62 10.49 10.93 -5.26
N ALA A 63 11.36 10.93 -4.24
CA ALA A 63 12.44 11.90 -4.11
C ALA A 63 13.40 11.85 -5.31
N LEU A 64 13.76 10.62 -5.71
CA LEU A 64 14.67 10.36 -6.82
C LEU A 64 14.02 10.78 -8.15
N HIS A 65 12.73 10.50 -8.35
CA HIS A 65 11.98 10.97 -9.51
C HIS A 65 11.93 12.50 -9.59
N LEU A 66 11.64 13.18 -8.48
CA LEU A 66 11.64 14.66 -8.44
C LEU A 66 13.04 15.24 -8.72
N GLY A 67 14.09 14.60 -8.21
CA GLY A 67 15.48 15.01 -8.47
C GLY A 67 15.86 14.91 -9.95
N ILE A 68 15.49 13.81 -10.61
CA ILE A 68 15.78 13.59 -12.03
C ILE A 68 14.95 14.51 -12.93
N MET A 69 13.69 14.75 -12.58
CA MET A 69 12.81 15.61 -13.37
C MET A 69 13.24 17.08 -13.38
N GLY A 70 14.10 17.53 -12.46
CA GLY A 70 14.86 18.79 -12.56
C GLY A 70 14.04 20.10 -12.60
N ASN A 71 12.70 20.04 -12.56
CA ASN A 71 11.85 21.14 -13.08
C ASN A 71 11.08 21.92 -12.01
N SER A 72 11.55 21.93 -10.75
CA SER A 72 10.87 22.67 -9.69
C SER A 72 11.82 23.53 -8.88
N SER A 73 11.41 24.76 -8.57
CA SER A 73 12.11 25.58 -7.59
C SER A 73 12.32 24.81 -6.29
N LEU A 74 13.45 25.04 -5.62
CA LEU A 74 13.85 24.32 -4.40
C LEU A 74 12.73 24.29 -3.34
N LEU A 75 11.95 25.38 -3.25
CA LEU A 75 10.77 25.50 -2.40
C LEU A 75 9.65 24.50 -2.78
N LYS A 76 9.33 24.38 -4.08
CA LYS A 76 8.32 23.44 -4.58
C LYS A 76 8.77 21.98 -4.42
N PHE A 77 10.07 21.72 -4.61
CA PHE A 77 10.67 20.42 -4.33
C PHE A 77 10.51 20.06 -2.85
N GLY A 78 10.93 20.96 -1.95
CA GLY A 78 10.82 20.76 -0.50
C GLY A 78 9.39 20.55 -0.02
N ALA A 79 8.43 21.33 -0.53
CA ALA A 79 7.02 21.19 -0.19
C ALA A 79 6.44 19.82 -0.61
N LYS A 80 6.72 19.37 -1.85
CA LYS A 80 6.28 18.06 -2.35
C LYS A 80 6.92 16.90 -1.56
N MET A 81 8.18 17.05 -1.19
CA MET A 81 8.90 16.08 -0.37
C MET A 81 8.33 15.99 1.05
N ALA A 82 8.08 17.13 1.70
CA ALA A 82 7.50 17.18 3.04
C ALA A 82 6.08 16.58 3.06
N LEU A 83 5.27 16.89 2.05
CA LEU A 83 3.93 16.31 1.90
C LEU A 83 4.00 14.78 1.74
N THR A 84 4.85 14.29 0.85
CA THR A 84 4.99 12.84 0.59
C THR A 84 5.48 12.10 1.84
N LEU A 85 6.47 12.66 2.53
CA LEU A 85 6.98 12.10 3.78
C LEU A 85 5.89 12.08 4.86
N GLY A 86 5.15 13.17 5.04
CA GLY A 86 4.06 13.27 6.01
C GLY A 86 2.93 12.27 5.75
N LEU A 87 2.54 12.10 4.49
CA LEU A 87 1.52 11.12 4.08
C LEU A 87 2.00 9.68 4.30
N ASN A 88 3.24 9.35 3.89
CA ASN A 88 3.82 8.03 4.12
C ASN A 88 3.90 7.73 5.63
N MET A 89 4.35 8.68 6.45
CA MET A 89 4.35 8.53 7.91
C MET A 89 2.94 8.22 8.45
N ALA A 90 1.92 8.96 8.02
CA ALA A 90 0.55 8.75 8.47
C ALA A 90 0.00 7.37 8.07
N ILE A 91 0.20 6.96 6.82
CA ILE A 91 -0.26 5.65 6.31
C ILE A 91 0.41 4.51 7.07
N PHE A 92 1.75 4.52 7.15
CA PHE A 92 2.46 3.48 7.89
C PHE A 92 2.16 3.51 9.36
N PHE A 93 1.86 4.66 9.95
CA PHE A 93 1.45 4.73 11.34
C PHE A 93 0.13 3.98 11.55
N ILE A 94 -0.87 4.18 10.69
CA ILE A 94 -2.15 3.47 10.76
C ILE A 94 -1.95 1.96 10.60
N ILE A 95 -1.13 1.54 9.62
CA ILE A 95 -0.86 0.11 9.36
C ILE A 95 -0.14 -0.52 10.57
N PHE A 96 0.95 0.10 11.04
CA PHE A 96 1.70 -0.41 12.19
C PHE A 96 0.85 -0.38 13.46
N TYR A 97 0.00 0.64 13.66
CA TYR A 97 -0.94 0.67 14.77
C TYR A 97 -1.87 -0.55 14.77
N GLY A 98 -2.41 -0.93 13.60
CA GLY A 98 -3.17 -2.16 13.42
C GLY A 98 -2.35 -3.41 13.78
N ILE A 99 -1.11 -3.50 13.29
CA ILE A 99 -0.18 -4.60 13.59
C ILE A 99 0.15 -4.66 15.10
N PHE A 100 0.26 -3.52 15.78
CA PHE A 100 0.54 -3.45 17.21
C PHE A 100 -0.61 -3.91 18.09
N LYS A 101 -1.86 -3.73 17.64
CA LYS A 101 -3.06 -4.23 18.33
C LYS A 101 -3.24 -5.75 18.26
N ILE A 102 -2.49 -6.44 17.40
CA ILE A 102 -2.50 -7.90 17.35
C ILE A 102 -2.07 -8.44 18.73
N PRO A 103 -2.85 -9.35 19.35
CA PRO A 103 -2.54 -9.89 20.68
C PRO A 103 -1.14 -10.51 20.74
N PRO A 104 -0.41 -10.39 21.88
CA PRO A 104 0.97 -10.87 22.00
C PRO A 104 1.12 -12.39 21.79
N ARG A 105 0.04 -13.17 21.95
CA ARG A 105 -0.02 -14.60 21.60
C ARG A 105 0.34 -14.87 20.13
N PHE A 106 0.14 -13.89 19.26
CA PHE A 106 0.45 -13.96 17.82
C PHE A 106 1.74 -13.18 17.46
N SER A 107 2.73 -13.16 18.35
CA SER A 107 3.99 -12.44 18.14
C SER A 107 4.73 -12.83 16.84
N LYS A 108 4.69 -14.11 16.46
CA LYS A 108 5.24 -14.61 15.18
C LYS A 108 4.53 -13.97 13.99
N PHE A 109 3.20 -13.96 13.99
CA PHE A 109 2.40 -13.36 12.92
C PHE A 109 2.63 -11.84 12.84
N LYS A 110 2.68 -11.16 13.98
CA LYS A 110 3.03 -9.74 14.05
C LYS A 110 4.38 -9.43 13.39
N ASN A 111 5.40 -10.25 13.66
CA ASN A 111 6.71 -10.11 13.03
C ASN A 111 6.64 -10.41 11.53
N LEU A 112 5.91 -11.45 11.12
CA LEU A 112 5.70 -11.77 9.71
C LEU A 112 5.07 -10.59 8.96
N CYS A 113 4.04 -9.95 9.50
CA CYS A 113 3.43 -8.76 8.90
C CYS A 113 4.43 -7.62 8.71
N LYS A 114 5.32 -7.39 9.69
CA LYS A 114 6.36 -6.35 9.59
C LYS A 114 7.38 -6.66 8.49
N TYR A 115 7.85 -7.91 8.42
CA TYR A 115 8.77 -8.34 7.37
C TYR A 115 8.11 -8.29 5.99
N ALA A 116 6.85 -8.75 5.88
CA ALA A 116 6.09 -8.69 4.64
C ALA A 116 5.91 -7.24 4.18
N LEU A 117 5.57 -6.32 5.07
CA LEU A 117 5.40 -4.91 4.74
C LEU A 117 6.72 -4.24 4.34
N ALA A 118 7.83 -4.55 5.01
CA ALA A 118 9.15 -4.08 4.62
C ALA A 118 9.58 -4.64 3.25
N GLY A 119 9.30 -5.93 3.00
CA GLY A 119 9.54 -6.57 1.70
C GLY A 119 8.72 -5.94 0.58
N LEU A 120 7.43 -5.67 0.82
CA LEU A 120 6.55 -4.98 -0.13
C LEU A 120 7.04 -3.55 -0.41
N SER A 121 7.40 -2.78 0.62
CA SER A 121 8.01 -1.45 0.45
C SER A 121 9.27 -1.51 -0.42
N ALA A 122 10.15 -2.49 -0.18
CA ALA A 122 11.37 -2.68 -0.95
C ALA A 122 11.09 -3.06 -2.41
N MET A 123 10.14 -3.98 -2.65
CA MET A 123 9.72 -4.37 -4.00
C MET A 123 9.16 -3.18 -4.78
N ILE A 124 8.32 -2.36 -4.15
CA ILE A 124 7.76 -1.16 -4.76
C ILE A 124 8.89 -0.21 -5.18
N LEU A 125 9.88 0.02 -4.32
CA LEU A 125 11.02 0.86 -4.69
C LEU A 125 11.83 0.26 -5.84
N ILE A 126 12.06 -1.06 -5.87
CA ILE A 126 12.76 -1.72 -6.98
C ILE A 126 12.02 -1.49 -8.31
N ILE A 127 10.70 -1.63 -8.31
CA ILE A 127 9.84 -1.34 -9.47
C ILE A 127 9.92 0.14 -9.84
N GLU A 128 9.85 1.06 -8.87
CA GLU A 128 9.96 2.49 -9.15
C GLU A 128 11.34 2.85 -9.72
N LEU A 129 12.43 2.29 -9.20
CA LEU A 129 13.76 2.48 -9.75
C LEU A 129 13.86 1.95 -11.18
N PHE A 130 13.29 0.77 -11.45
CA PHE A 130 13.21 0.23 -12.81
C PHE A 130 12.57 1.24 -13.77
N LEU A 131 11.39 1.75 -13.38
CA LEU A 131 10.61 2.67 -14.19
C LEU A 131 11.28 4.04 -14.36
N ILE A 132 11.93 4.53 -13.32
CA ILE A 132 12.62 5.82 -13.35
C ILE A 132 13.82 5.73 -14.30
N PHE A 133 14.64 4.68 -14.20
CA PHE A 133 15.84 4.57 -15.02
C PHE A 133 15.56 4.12 -16.46
N SER A 134 14.48 3.38 -16.71
CA SER A 134 14.14 2.88 -18.05
C SER A 134 13.22 3.83 -18.81
N PHE A 135 12.30 4.50 -18.12
CA PHE A 135 11.21 5.27 -18.74
C PHE A 135 11.06 6.69 -18.17
N SER A 136 11.95 7.13 -17.27
CA SER A 136 11.84 8.42 -16.57
C SER A 136 10.47 8.61 -15.92
N SER A 137 9.86 7.53 -15.42
CA SER A 137 8.47 7.54 -14.94
C SER A 137 8.31 6.84 -13.60
N LEU A 138 7.18 7.08 -12.95
CA LEU A 138 6.73 6.34 -11.78
C LEU A 138 5.70 5.29 -12.18
N ILE A 139 5.22 4.50 -11.22
CA ILE A 139 4.15 3.53 -11.45
C ILE A 139 2.91 4.24 -12.02
N ARG A 140 2.49 3.81 -13.20
CA ARG A 140 1.30 4.25 -13.93
C ARG A 140 0.45 3.04 -14.32
N GLN A 141 -0.82 3.29 -14.64
CA GLN A 141 -1.78 2.27 -15.06
C GLN A 141 -1.27 1.46 -16.26
N ASP A 142 -0.80 2.13 -17.31
CA ASP A 142 -0.35 1.49 -18.57
C ASP A 142 0.71 0.40 -18.32
N PHE A 143 1.62 0.63 -17.36
CA PHE A 143 2.65 -0.35 -17.02
C PHE A 143 2.07 -1.60 -16.37
N ILE A 144 1.06 -1.43 -15.50
CA ILE A 144 0.40 -2.56 -14.86
C ILE A 144 -0.45 -3.34 -15.87
N GLU A 145 -1.09 -2.67 -16.82
CA GLU A 145 -1.83 -3.34 -17.90
C GLU A 145 -0.92 -4.19 -18.77
N VAL A 146 0.21 -3.63 -19.21
CA VAL A 146 1.23 -4.38 -19.94
C VAL A 146 1.68 -5.58 -19.10
N ALA A 147 2.03 -5.37 -17.83
CA ALA A 147 2.45 -6.46 -16.95
C ALA A 147 1.39 -7.56 -16.76
N LEU A 148 0.10 -7.23 -16.77
CA LEU A 148 -1.00 -8.21 -16.66
C LEU A 148 -1.22 -8.98 -17.97
N GLN A 149 -0.90 -8.39 -19.12
CA GLN A 149 -1.13 -8.97 -20.45
C GLN A 149 0.11 -9.70 -21.00
N THR A 150 1.30 -9.42 -20.47
CA THR A 150 2.57 -9.97 -20.94
C THR A 150 2.70 -11.45 -20.58
N ASN A 151 3.20 -12.26 -21.51
CA ASN A 151 3.51 -13.68 -21.25
C ASN A 151 4.96 -13.88 -20.72
N MET A 152 5.34 -15.11 -20.35
CA MET A 152 6.68 -15.38 -19.80
C MET A 152 7.82 -15.09 -20.78
N ALA A 153 7.62 -15.35 -22.07
CA ALA A 153 8.65 -15.13 -23.10
C ALA A 153 8.90 -13.63 -23.28
N GLU A 154 7.84 -12.85 -23.49
CA GLU A 154 7.89 -11.39 -23.61
C GLU A 154 8.48 -10.74 -22.35
N SER A 155 8.11 -11.23 -21.15
CA SER A 155 8.67 -10.74 -19.89
C SER A 155 10.18 -10.97 -19.79
N SER A 156 10.66 -12.11 -20.30
CA SER A 156 12.09 -12.46 -20.27
C SER A 156 12.91 -11.63 -21.26
N GLU A 157 12.37 -11.39 -22.47
CA GLU A 157 12.99 -10.50 -23.46
C GLU A 157 13.03 -9.07 -22.93
N PHE A 158 11.92 -8.59 -22.37
CA PHE A 158 11.83 -7.28 -21.76
C PHE A 158 12.86 -7.10 -20.64
N LEU A 159 13.02 -8.08 -19.75
CA LEU A 159 14.06 -8.05 -18.73
C LEU A 159 15.45 -7.99 -19.36
N GLY A 160 15.72 -8.79 -20.39
CA GLY A 160 17.00 -8.79 -21.12
C GLY A 160 17.35 -7.44 -21.74
N PHE A 161 16.35 -6.73 -22.27
CA PHE A 161 16.54 -5.41 -22.88
C PHE A 161 16.77 -4.28 -21.87
N TYR A 162 16.00 -4.25 -20.78
CA TYR A 162 16.00 -3.12 -19.85
C TYR A 162 16.91 -3.32 -18.62
N MET A 163 17.35 -4.53 -18.32
CA MET A 163 18.23 -4.81 -17.19
C MET A 163 19.69 -4.46 -17.50
N THR A 164 20.01 -3.16 -17.46
CA THR A 164 21.38 -2.68 -17.66
C THR A 164 22.31 -3.01 -16.47
N LYS A 165 23.63 -3.07 -16.73
CA LYS A 165 24.65 -3.25 -15.66
C LYS A 165 24.54 -2.18 -14.55
N ASN A 166 24.20 -0.95 -14.93
CA ASN A 166 24.03 0.16 -13.99
C ASN A 166 22.82 -0.08 -13.06
N LEU A 167 21.70 -0.51 -13.63
CA LEU A 167 20.51 -0.82 -12.84
C LEU A 167 20.75 -2.02 -11.90
N ALA A 168 21.48 -3.03 -12.37
CA ALA A 168 21.86 -4.19 -11.55
C ALA A 168 22.75 -3.78 -10.37
N LEU A 169 23.71 -2.87 -10.61
CA LEU A 169 24.54 -2.30 -9.55
C LEU A 169 23.71 -1.52 -8.53
N ILE A 170 22.76 -0.70 -8.97
CA ILE A 170 21.86 0.06 -8.09
C ILE A 170 21.05 -0.88 -7.20
N TYR A 171 20.52 -1.98 -7.76
CA TYR A 171 19.83 -2.99 -6.97
C TYR A 171 20.74 -3.68 -5.95
N GLY A 172 21.96 -4.05 -6.36
CA GLY A 172 22.95 -4.61 -5.45
C GLY A 172 23.27 -3.69 -4.28
N ILE A 173 23.48 -2.40 -4.55
CA ILE A 173 23.73 -1.37 -3.53
C ILE A 173 22.50 -1.22 -2.62
N PHE A 174 21.30 -1.16 -3.17
CA PHE A 174 20.07 -1.05 -2.36
C PHE A 174 19.90 -2.24 -1.42
N ILE A 175 20.08 -3.48 -1.92
CA ILE A 175 19.99 -4.70 -1.10
C ILE A 175 21.04 -4.67 0.01
N LEU A 176 22.28 -4.28 -0.31
CA LEU A 176 23.36 -4.16 0.66
C LEU A 176 23.04 -3.11 1.74
N LEU A 177 22.57 -1.92 1.36
CA LEU A 177 22.18 -0.87 2.30
C LEU A 177 21.02 -1.29 3.20
N SER A 178 20.03 -2.00 2.65
CA SER A 178 18.93 -2.55 3.43
C SER A 178 19.41 -3.62 4.42
N ALA A 179 20.31 -4.50 4.02
CA ALA A 179 20.92 -5.49 4.92
C ALA A 179 21.73 -4.82 6.05
N ILE A 180 22.53 -3.81 5.72
CA ILE A 180 23.27 -3.00 6.70
C ILE A 180 22.28 -2.30 7.65
N TYR A 181 21.21 -1.70 7.14
CA TYR A 181 20.19 -1.04 7.95
C TYR A 181 19.60 -1.99 8.99
N PHE A 182 19.14 -3.17 8.56
CA PHE A 182 18.52 -4.13 9.49
C PHE A 182 19.52 -4.73 10.48
N LYS A 183 20.80 -4.86 10.11
CA LYS A 183 21.86 -5.37 10.99
C LYS A 183 22.36 -4.33 12.00
N ALA A 184 22.63 -3.12 11.56
CA ALA A 184 23.30 -2.08 12.35
C ALA A 184 22.32 -1.23 13.18
N PHE A 185 21.12 -0.96 12.68
CA PHE A 185 20.18 -0.08 13.36
C PHE A 185 19.22 -0.86 14.27
N ASN A 186 19.18 -0.44 15.54
CA ASN A 186 18.20 -0.87 16.52
C ASN A 186 17.38 0.33 17.00
N PHE A 187 16.57 0.87 16.09
CA PHE A 187 15.67 1.98 16.38
C PHE A 187 14.40 1.49 17.10
N ARG A 188 14.06 2.14 18.21
CA ARG A 188 12.79 1.98 18.94
C ARG A 188 12.35 3.32 19.50
N LEU A 189 11.25 3.86 18.99
CA LEU A 189 10.61 5.06 19.50
C LEU A 189 9.35 4.66 20.27
N LYS A 190 9.35 4.92 21.57
CA LYS A 190 8.17 4.72 22.42
C LYS A 190 7.26 5.94 22.31
N ILE A 191 6.03 5.67 21.95
CA ILE A 191 4.98 6.66 21.75
C ILE A 191 3.95 6.50 22.86
N ASP A 192 3.87 7.52 23.72
CA ASP A 192 2.85 7.63 24.75
C ASP A 192 1.55 8.24 24.20
N ARG A 193 0.47 8.02 24.94
CA ARG A 193 -0.94 8.16 24.54
C ARG A 193 -1.41 9.50 23.98
N ASN A 194 -0.64 10.58 24.14
CA ASN A 194 -0.96 11.90 23.59
C ASN A 194 -0.66 12.03 22.08
N PHE A 195 -0.26 10.94 21.43
CA PHE A 195 0.13 10.92 20.02
C PHE A 195 -0.97 11.13 18.98
N GLY A 196 -2.24 11.13 19.39
CA GLY A 196 -3.32 11.67 18.55
C GLY A 196 -2.99 13.10 18.10
N VAL A 197 -2.33 13.88 18.96
CA VAL A 197 -1.87 15.23 18.66
C VAL A 197 -0.70 15.24 17.68
N ILE A 198 0.22 14.26 17.74
CA ILE A 198 1.39 14.22 16.84
C ILE A 198 1.02 13.70 15.45
N ALA A 199 0.16 12.68 15.36
CA ALA A 199 -0.39 12.24 14.06
C ALA A 199 -1.25 13.35 13.43
N THR A 200 -2.06 14.05 14.24
CA THR A 200 -2.82 15.22 13.79
C THR A 200 -1.89 16.37 13.43
N LEU A 201 -0.80 16.62 14.15
CA LEU A 201 0.19 17.64 13.79
C LEU A 201 0.95 17.29 12.51
N VAL A 202 1.33 16.05 12.27
CA VAL A 202 1.99 15.63 11.02
C VAL A 202 1.04 15.75 9.84
N LEU A 203 -0.22 15.35 10.01
CA LEU A 203 -1.27 15.53 8.99
C LEU A 203 -1.62 17.01 8.78
N CYS A 204 -1.77 17.80 9.83
CA CYS A 204 -2.05 19.23 9.77
C CYS A 204 -0.85 20.02 9.24
N PHE A 205 0.38 19.62 9.53
CA PHE A 205 1.59 20.26 9.01
C PHE A 205 1.81 19.91 7.53
N GLY A 206 1.56 18.65 7.13
CA GLY A 206 1.53 18.27 5.72
C GLY A 206 0.44 19.00 4.94
N TYR A 207 -0.76 19.12 5.51
CA TYR A 207 -1.87 19.87 4.94
C TYR A 207 -1.60 21.39 4.89
N PHE A 208 -1.03 21.95 5.95
CA PHE A 208 -0.66 23.37 6.04
C PHE A 208 0.42 23.74 5.01
N LEU A 209 1.47 22.94 4.88
CA LEU A 209 2.52 23.14 3.87
C LEU A 209 2.00 22.95 2.44
N ALA A 210 1.06 22.04 2.21
CA ALA A 210 0.37 21.90 0.93
C ALA A 210 -0.47 23.16 0.61
N SER A 211 -1.21 23.68 1.61
CA SER A 211 -2.06 24.86 1.46
C SER A 211 -1.28 26.17 1.29
N MET A 212 -0.07 26.25 1.82
CA MET A 212 0.85 27.40 1.64
C MET A 212 1.47 27.47 0.25
N GLY A 213 1.38 26.39 -0.56
CA GLY A 213 1.92 26.35 -1.91
C GLY A 213 0.88 26.31 -3.03
N TYR A 214 -0.32 25.76 -2.78
CA TYR A 214 -1.35 25.54 -3.80
C TYR A 214 -2.76 25.61 -3.21
N SER A 215 -3.68 26.25 -3.96
CA SER A 215 -5.09 26.39 -3.60
C SER A 215 -5.81 25.05 -3.75
N ILE A 216 -6.14 24.42 -2.61
CA ILE A 216 -6.55 23.01 -2.56
C ILE A 216 -7.91 22.77 -3.22
N LYS A 217 -7.89 22.32 -4.49
CA LYS A 217 -9.08 21.83 -5.21
C LYS A 217 -9.26 20.32 -5.02
N ARG A 218 -10.48 19.81 -5.25
CA ARG A 218 -10.90 18.41 -5.10
C ARG A 218 -9.99 17.38 -5.81
N ASP A 219 -9.26 17.80 -6.84
CA ASP A 219 -8.25 16.99 -7.56
C ASP A 219 -7.03 16.63 -6.69
N GLU A 220 -6.85 17.29 -5.54
CA GLU A 220 -5.66 17.15 -4.71
C GLU A 220 -5.69 15.97 -3.73
N VAL A 221 -6.87 15.38 -3.48
CA VAL A 221 -6.96 14.09 -2.77
C VAL A 221 -6.46 12.96 -3.68
N CYS A 222 -6.77 13.03 -4.98
CA CYS A 222 -6.15 12.17 -6.00
C CYS A 222 -4.65 12.45 -6.11
N PHE A 223 -4.21 13.71 -6.04
CA PHE A 223 -2.79 14.05 -5.98
C PHE A 223 -2.11 13.41 -4.76
N ALA A 224 -2.68 13.54 -3.56
CA ALA A 224 -2.12 12.96 -2.33
C ALA A 224 -1.95 11.43 -2.42
N LEU A 225 -2.93 10.70 -2.94
CA LEU A 225 -2.81 9.27 -3.18
C LEU A 225 -1.75 8.94 -4.25
N ASN A 226 -1.67 9.75 -5.31
CA ASN A 226 -0.65 9.63 -6.36
C ASN A 226 0.76 10.06 -5.91
N THR A 227 0.91 10.73 -4.77
CA THR A 227 2.25 11.08 -4.23
C THR A 227 2.90 9.92 -3.46
N THR A 228 2.11 9.01 -2.88
CA THR A 228 2.64 7.85 -2.13
C THR A 228 2.82 6.63 -3.03
N SER A 229 3.91 5.87 -2.87
CA SER A 229 4.16 4.71 -3.74
C SER A 229 3.10 3.61 -3.61
N PHE A 230 2.58 3.37 -2.40
CA PHE A 230 1.45 2.44 -2.18
C PHE A 230 0.14 2.94 -2.81
N GLY A 231 -0.16 4.24 -2.69
CA GLY A 231 -1.35 4.82 -3.30
C GLY A 231 -1.31 4.76 -4.82
N ARG A 232 -0.15 5.08 -5.43
CA ARG A 232 0.08 4.91 -6.88
C ARG A 232 -0.13 3.47 -7.33
N LEU A 233 0.52 2.52 -6.66
CA LEU A 233 0.40 1.11 -7.02
C LEU A 233 -1.04 0.61 -6.90
N SER A 234 -1.73 0.94 -5.80
CA SER A 234 -3.12 0.52 -5.57
C SER A 234 -4.06 1.12 -6.62
N CYS A 235 -3.90 2.40 -6.96
CA CYS A 235 -4.71 3.09 -7.95
C CYS A 235 -4.47 2.51 -9.35
N ALA A 236 -3.20 2.43 -9.78
CA ALA A 236 -2.81 1.87 -11.07
C ALA A 236 -3.29 0.43 -11.24
N THR A 237 -3.17 -0.41 -10.20
CA THR A 237 -3.64 -1.80 -10.23
C THR A 237 -5.16 -1.88 -10.34
N THR A 238 -5.89 -1.06 -9.59
CA THR A 238 -7.36 -1.07 -9.62
C THR A 238 -7.89 -0.67 -10.98
N LEU A 239 -7.30 0.37 -11.59
CA LEU A 239 -7.68 0.84 -12.92
C LEU A 239 -7.32 -0.20 -13.99
N ALA A 240 -6.10 -0.73 -13.97
CA ALA A 240 -5.65 -1.75 -14.91
C ALA A 240 -6.50 -3.03 -14.86
N LEU A 241 -6.91 -3.47 -13.66
CA LEU A 241 -7.80 -4.63 -13.51
C LEU A 241 -9.19 -4.37 -14.09
N LYS A 242 -9.72 -3.15 -13.92
CA LYS A 242 -11.01 -2.77 -14.48
C LYS A 242 -10.98 -2.76 -16.00
N ASP A 243 -9.92 -2.23 -16.59
CA ASP A 243 -9.78 -2.12 -18.04
C ASP A 243 -9.49 -3.48 -18.67
N THR A 244 -8.66 -4.30 -18.03
CA THR A 244 -8.41 -5.70 -18.45
C THR A 244 -9.71 -6.53 -18.40
N LYS A 245 -10.54 -6.34 -17.37
CA LYS A 245 -11.84 -7.01 -17.28
C LYS A 245 -12.78 -6.57 -18.40
N ALA A 246 -12.86 -5.27 -18.69
CA ALA A 246 -13.67 -4.76 -19.79
C ALA A 246 -13.22 -5.31 -21.14
N TYR A 247 -11.90 -5.43 -21.37
CA TYR A 247 -11.34 -6.05 -22.56
C TYR A 247 -11.74 -7.52 -22.69
N LEU A 248 -11.63 -8.31 -21.62
CA LEU A 248 -12.03 -9.72 -21.62
C LEU A 248 -13.53 -9.90 -21.89
N GLU A 249 -14.38 -9.03 -21.34
CA GLU A 249 -15.82 -9.03 -21.60
C GLU A 249 -16.14 -8.72 -23.08
N GLN A 250 -15.44 -7.74 -23.68
CA GLN A 250 -15.57 -7.42 -25.10
C GLN A 250 -15.10 -8.58 -25.99
N TYR A 251 -13.97 -9.20 -25.65
CA TYR A 251 -13.45 -10.34 -26.39
C TYR A 251 -14.41 -11.53 -26.33
N ALA A 252 -14.95 -11.85 -25.16
CA ALA A 252 -15.94 -12.92 -25.00
C ALA A 252 -17.22 -12.65 -25.81
N LYS A 253 -17.68 -11.39 -25.83
CA LYS A 253 -18.83 -10.98 -26.64
C LYS A 253 -18.54 -11.15 -28.14
N LEU A 254 -17.39 -10.67 -28.62
CA LEU A 254 -16.99 -10.79 -30.03
C LEU A 254 -16.82 -12.25 -30.45
N ASN A 255 -16.27 -13.09 -29.57
CA ASN A 255 -16.11 -14.52 -29.85
C ASN A 255 -17.47 -15.23 -29.97
N ASN A 256 -18.44 -14.90 -29.10
CA ASN A 256 -19.80 -15.42 -29.20
C ASN A 256 -20.52 -14.94 -30.47
N GLU A 257 -20.32 -13.67 -30.85
CA GLU A 257 -20.85 -13.12 -32.10
C GLU A 257 -20.25 -13.84 -33.31
N LEU A 258 -18.93 -14.07 -33.33
CA LEU A 258 -18.26 -14.82 -34.39
C LEU A 258 -18.75 -16.26 -34.49
N ASP A 259 -18.89 -16.97 -33.36
CA ASP A 259 -19.41 -18.34 -33.32
C ASP A 259 -20.86 -18.41 -33.85
N SER A 260 -21.69 -17.43 -33.48
CA SER A 260 -23.07 -17.35 -34.00
C SER A 260 -23.09 -17.09 -35.51
N PHE A 261 -22.24 -16.19 -36.01
CA PHE A 261 -22.10 -15.90 -37.43
C PHE A 261 -21.61 -17.11 -38.22
N ILE A 262 -20.61 -17.85 -37.73
CA ILE A 262 -20.12 -19.06 -38.38
C ILE A 262 -21.21 -20.14 -38.44
N LYS A 263 -21.95 -20.35 -37.33
CA LYS A 263 -23.08 -21.30 -37.30
C LYS A 263 -24.19 -20.91 -38.28
N GLU A 264 -24.52 -19.63 -38.36
CA GLU A 264 -25.51 -19.11 -39.30
C GLU A 264 -25.05 -19.28 -40.76
N GLN A 265 -23.79 -18.97 -41.08
CA GLN A 265 -23.24 -19.18 -42.42
C GLN A 265 -23.20 -20.66 -42.80
N LEU A 266 -22.88 -21.55 -41.86
CA LEU A 266 -22.91 -23.01 -42.09
C LEU A 266 -24.34 -23.53 -42.29
N ALA A 267 -25.32 -22.99 -41.57
CA ALA A 267 -26.73 -23.34 -41.74
C ALA A 267 -27.30 -22.82 -43.08
N ASN A 268 -26.97 -21.57 -43.46
CA ASN A 268 -27.48 -20.92 -44.67
C ASN A 268 -26.81 -21.43 -45.96
N ARG A 269 -25.57 -21.93 -45.90
CA ARG A 269 -24.87 -22.51 -47.06
C ARG A 269 -25.22 -23.97 -47.34
N GLY A 270 -26.16 -24.54 -46.57
CA GLY A 270 -26.55 -25.94 -46.69
C GLY A 270 -25.43 -26.85 -46.18
N GLY A 271 -25.56 -27.32 -44.95
CA GLY A 271 -24.66 -28.32 -44.39
C GLY A 271 -24.58 -29.57 -45.26
N ALA A 272 -23.57 -29.64 -46.11
CA ALA A 272 -23.13 -30.84 -46.79
C ALA A 272 -21.61 -30.96 -46.65
N ALA A 273 -21.22 -31.84 -45.73
CA ALA A 273 -19.96 -32.57 -45.68
C ALA A 273 -18.66 -31.76 -45.67
N VAL A 274 -18.20 -31.36 -44.48
CA VAL A 274 -16.76 -31.39 -44.17
C VAL A 274 -16.63 -31.77 -42.70
N TYR A 275 -16.38 -33.06 -42.42
CA TYR A 275 -15.80 -33.69 -41.22
C TYR A 275 -16.34 -35.14 -41.14
N SER A 276 -15.92 -35.95 -42.13
CA SER A 276 -15.77 -37.40 -41.99
C SER A 276 -14.29 -37.70 -41.98
#